data_AF-A0A4Q8LEU7-F1
#
_entry.id   AF-A0A4Q8LEU7-F1
#
_cell.length_a   1.000
_cell.length_b   1.000
_cell.length_c   1.000
_cell.angle_alpha   90.00
_cell.angle_beta   90.00
_cell.angle_gamma   90.00
#
_symmetry.space_group_name_H-M   'P 1'
#
loop_
_entity.id
_entity.type
_entity.pdbx_description
1 polymer ?
#
loop_
_entity_poly.entity_id
_entity_poly.type
_entity_poly.pdbx_seq_one_letter_code
_entity_poly.pdbx_strand_id
1 'polypeptide(L)'
;MTITERDGKVLLHCFGGCKAIEVLEAVGLGWSDIMPPRSWPESPEDRRRVRQAIKEAGWSSALTVLSLEAAVVAIAAGKVLRDEPLDWNDYCRLVKAEERIGNAREALVEVRR
;
A
#
# COMPACT_ATOMS: atom_id res chain seq x y z
N MET A 1 -15.65 0.31 -14.74
CA MET A 1 -15.02 1.47 -14.08
C MET A 1 -15.61 1.58 -12.68
N THR A 2 -14.81 1.82 -11.66
CA THR A 2 -15.27 1.93 -10.27
C THR A 2 -14.74 3.21 -9.64
N ILE A 3 -15.61 3.88 -8.88
CA ILE A 3 -15.29 5.02 -8.03
C ILE A 3 -15.79 4.68 -6.63
N THR A 4 -14.90 4.73 -5.63
CA THR A 4 -15.24 4.47 -4.23
C THR A 4 -14.67 5.58 -3.36
N GLU A 5 -15.47 6.09 -2.42
CA GLU A 5 -15.02 7.02 -1.38
C GLU A 5 -14.96 6.28 -0.03
N ARG A 6 -13.86 6.49 0.71
CA ARG A 6 -13.67 5.96 2.06
C ARG A 6 -12.71 6.84 2.84
N ASP A 7 -13.12 7.29 4.01
CA ASP A 7 -12.31 8.11 4.93
C ASP A 7 -11.72 9.37 4.26
N GLY A 8 -12.51 10.04 3.40
CA GLY A 8 -12.08 11.23 2.67
C GLY A 8 -11.11 10.95 1.52
N LYS A 9 -10.97 9.69 1.10
CA LYS A 9 -10.15 9.27 -0.03
C LYS A 9 -11.03 8.71 -1.14
N VAL A 10 -10.73 9.08 -2.37
CA VAL A 10 -11.41 8.55 -3.56
C VAL A 10 -10.47 7.61 -4.30
N LEU A 11 -10.92 6.36 -4.54
CA LEU A 11 -10.26 5.41 -5.42
C LEU A 11 -10.95 5.43 -6.78
N LEU A 12 -10.17 5.74 -7.82
CA LEU A 12 -10.62 5.71 -9.22
C LEU A 12 -9.92 4.56 -9.94
N HIS A 13 -10.68 3.64 -10.54
CA HIS A 13 -10.10 2.54 -11.31
C HIS A 13 -10.86 2.26 -12.60
N CYS A 14 -10.13 2.31 -13.72
CA CYS A 14 -10.61 1.84 -15.02
C CYS A 14 -10.00 0.49 -15.37
N PHE A 15 -10.84 -0.55 -15.43
CA PHE A 15 -10.42 -1.90 -15.84
C PHE A 15 -10.07 -2.01 -17.33
N GLY A 16 -10.36 -0.97 -18.13
CA GLY A 16 -9.99 -0.90 -19.55
C GLY A 16 -8.62 -0.26 -19.80
N GLY A 17 -7.87 0.11 -18.76
CA GLY A 17 -6.52 0.70 -18.90
C GLY A 17 -6.49 2.21 -19.17
N CYS A 18 -7.62 2.90 -19.08
CA CYS A 18 -7.68 4.36 -19.23
C CYS A 18 -6.88 5.06 -18.13
N LYS A 19 -6.33 6.23 -18.45
CA LYS A 19 -5.69 7.08 -17.43
C LYS A 19 -6.74 7.66 -16.50
N ALA A 20 -6.36 7.92 -15.25
CA ALA A 20 -7.27 8.51 -14.26
C ALA A 20 -7.86 9.85 -14.72
N ILE A 21 -7.09 10.70 -15.40
CA ILE A 21 -7.58 11.98 -15.93
C ILE A 21 -8.65 11.80 -17.01
N GLU A 22 -8.51 10.82 -17.91
CA GLU A 22 -9.49 10.54 -18.96
C GLU A 22 -10.83 10.12 -18.38
N VAL A 23 -10.80 9.40 -17.25
CA VAL A 23 -12.00 9.00 -16.51
C VAL A 23 -12.69 10.21 -15.87
N LEU A 24 -11.93 11.17 -15.32
CA LEU A 24 -12.47 12.40 -14.74
C LEU A 24 -13.09 13.30 -15.82
N GLU A 25 -12.39 13.50 -16.93
CA GLU A 25 -12.86 14.31 -18.05
C GLU A 25 -14.14 13.75 -18.67
N ALA A 26 -14.27 12.42 -18.75
CA ALA A 26 -15.47 11.76 -19.26
C ALA A 26 -16.75 12.09 -18.46
N VAL A 27 -16.63 12.47 -17.18
CA VAL A 27 -17.75 12.90 -16.33
C VAL A 27 -17.75 14.42 -16.08
N GLY A 28 -16.94 15.18 -16.82
CA GLY A 28 -16.85 16.63 -16.69
C GLY A 28 -16.15 17.13 -15.43
N LEU A 29 -15.31 16.29 -14.81
CA LEU A 29 -14.52 16.64 -13.62
C LEU A 29 -13.05 16.84 -13.97
N GLY A 30 -12.35 17.63 -13.15
CA GLY A 30 -10.90 17.77 -13.15
C GLY A 30 -10.27 17.32 -11.83
N TRP A 31 -8.94 17.34 -11.76
CA TRP A 31 -8.21 16.99 -10.52
C TRP A 31 -8.60 17.87 -9.33
N SER A 32 -8.92 19.14 -9.57
CA SER A 32 -9.30 20.09 -8.52
C SER A 32 -10.60 19.70 -7.81
N ASP A 33 -11.48 18.94 -8.46
CA ASP A 33 -12.80 18.59 -7.93
C ASP A 33 -12.76 17.37 -7.00
N ILE A 34 -11.72 16.54 -7.13
CA ILE A 34 -11.54 15.32 -6.32
C ILE A 34 -10.43 15.45 -5.28
N MET A 35 -9.57 16.45 -5.41
CA MET A 35 -8.54 16.73 -4.43
C MET A 35 -9.16 17.47 -3.24
N PRO A 36 -8.74 17.18 -2.00
CA PRO A 36 -9.15 17.97 -0.87
C PRO A 36 -8.81 19.45 -1.12
N PRO A 37 -9.64 20.40 -0.64
CA PRO A 37 -9.34 21.82 -0.75
C PRO A 37 -7.92 22.05 -0.24
N ARG A 38 -7.12 22.84 -0.99
CA ARG A 38 -5.73 23.14 -0.65
C ARG A 38 -5.67 24.02 0.61
N SER A 39 -5.99 23.46 1.77
CA SER A 39 -5.53 23.98 3.05
C SER A 39 -4.05 23.61 3.13
N TRP A 40 -3.20 24.47 2.57
CA TRP A 40 -1.79 24.40 2.89
C TRP A 40 -1.70 24.46 4.41
N PRO A 41 -0.99 23.53 5.07
CA PRO A 41 -0.91 23.59 6.51
C PRO A 41 -0.24 24.92 6.86
N GLU A 42 -1.02 25.81 7.48
CA GLU A 42 -0.69 27.22 7.68
C GLU A 42 0.42 27.36 8.71
N SER A 43 0.45 26.45 9.68
CA SER A 43 1.49 26.38 10.71
C SER A 43 2.54 25.28 10.43
N PRO A 44 3.79 25.44 10.91
CA PRO A 44 4.77 24.36 10.95
C PRO A 44 4.28 23.10 11.69
N GLU A 45 3.35 23.25 12.64
CA GLU A 45 2.77 22.16 13.42
C GLU A 45 1.78 21.34 12.57
N ASP A 46 0.94 22.00 11.78
CA ASP A 46 0.01 21.32 10.87
C ASP A 46 0.77 20.56 9.78
N ARG A 47 1.89 21.11 9.29
CA ARG A 47 2.77 20.41 8.34
C ARG A 47 3.37 19.15 8.96
N ARG A 48 3.75 19.20 10.24
CA ARG A 48 4.24 18.04 10.98
C ARG A 48 3.13 17.00 11.15
N ARG A 49 1.92 17.40 11.52
CA ARG A 49 0.77 16.49 11.68
C ARG A 49 0.38 15.78 10.39
N VAL A 50 0.27 16.50 9.27
CA VAL A 50 -0.04 15.89 7.96
C VAL A 50 1.05 14.92 7.54
N ARG A 51 2.33 15.30 7.69
CA ARG A 51 3.45 14.38 7.42
C ARG A 51 3.39 13.15 8.31
N GLN A 52 3.13 13.32 9.60
CA GLN A 52 3.03 12.24 10.57
C GLN A 52 1.88 11.28 10.23
N ALA A 53 0.70 11.80 9.87
CA ALA A 53 -0.44 10.98 9.45
C ALA A 53 -0.15 10.17 8.17
N ILE A 54 0.56 10.76 7.20
CA ILE A 54 1.01 10.04 5.99
C ILE A 54 2.02 8.94 6.37
N LYS A 55 2.95 9.22 7.28
CA LYS A 55 3.91 8.24 7.80
C LYS A 55 3.21 7.07 8.49
N GLU A 56 2.27 7.36 9.40
CA GLU A 56 1.50 6.36 10.14
C GLU A 56 0.62 5.51 9.22
N ALA A 57 0.02 6.10 8.20
CA ALA A 57 -0.73 5.37 7.18
C ALA A 57 0.18 4.39 6.41
N GLY A 58 1.39 4.81 6.03
CA GLY A 58 2.38 3.92 5.40
C GLY A 58 2.80 2.76 6.30
N TRP A 59 2.91 3.00 7.61
CA TRP A 59 3.25 1.97 8.59
C TRP A 59 2.16 0.93 8.75
N SER A 60 0.90 1.34 8.83
CA SER A 60 -0.22 0.40 8.94
C SER A 60 -0.27 -0.57 7.76
N SER A 61 -0.06 -0.06 6.53
CA SER A 61 0.03 -0.93 5.34
C SER A 61 1.25 -1.85 5.37
N ALA A 62 2.43 -1.35 5.76
CA ALA A 62 3.65 -2.16 5.82
C ALA A 62 3.55 -3.26 6.88
N LEU A 63 3.01 -2.95 8.07
CA LEU A 63 2.79 -3.92 9.15
C LEU A 63 1.76 -4.99 8.74
N THR A 64 0.72 -4.61 8.01
CA THR A 64 -0.27 -5.58 7.49
C THR A 64 0.37 -6.57 6.52
N VAL A 65 1.22 -6.08 5.59
CA VAL A 65 1.97 -6.94 4.68
C VAL A 65 2.91 -7.85 5.46
N LEU A 66 3.69 -7.31 6.40
CA LEU A 66 4.62 -8.10 7.22
C LEU A 66 3.91 -9.22 7.99
N SER A 67 2.73 -8.95 8.56
CA SER A 67 1.95 -9.96 9.28
C SER A 67 1.56 -11.15 8.38
N LEU A 68 1.05 -10.87 7.18
CA LEU A 68 0.64 -11.92 6.23
C LEU A 68 1.84 -12.71 5.71
N GLU A 69 2.89 -12.01 5.29
CA GLU A 69 4.05 -12.65 4.68
C GLU A 69 4.90 -13.41 5.71
N ALA A 70 4.94 -12.96 6.98
CA ALA A 70 5.56 -13.73 8.05
C ALA A 70 4.87 -15.08 8.30
N ALA A 71 3.54 -15.15 8.15
CA ALA A 71 2.82 -16.42 8.26
C ALA A 71 3.23 -17.41 7.16
N VAL A 72 3.42 -16.93 5.92
CA VAL A 72 3.91 -17.75 4.81
C VAL A 72 5.31 -18.29 5.10
N VAL A 73 6.22 -17.42 5.55
CA VAL A 73 7.58 -17.81 5.93
C VAL A 73 7.56 -18.84 7.06
N ALA A 74 6.71 -18.66 8.07
CA ALA A 74 6.57 -19.60 9.18
C ALA A 74 6.10 -20.99 8.73
N ILE A 75 5.12 -21.05 7.81
CA ILE A 75 4.64 -22.32 7.24
C ILE A 75 5.75 -23.02 6.46
N ALA A 76 6.45 -22.28 5.59
CA ALA A 76 7.55 -22.81 4.78
C ALA A 76 8.70 -23.31 5.66
N ALA A 77 9.09 -22.53 6.68
CA ALA A 77 10.08 -22.92 7.67
C ALA A 77 9.66 -24.18 8.44
N GLY A 78 8.37 -24.28 8.80
CA GLY A 78 7.82 -25.47 9.45
C GLY A 78 7.96 -26.74 8.60
N LYS A 79 7.75 -26.66 7.28
CA LYS A 79 7.98 -27.79 6.36
C LYS A 79 9.45 -28.18 6.33
N VAL A 80 10.34 -27.21 6.15
CA VAL A 80 11.80 -27.44 6.13
C VAL A 80 12.28 -28.09 7.43
N LEU A 81 11.79 -27.65 8.60
CA LEU A 81 12.13 -28.23 9.89
C LEU A 81 11.66 -29.69 10.07
N ARG A 82 10.67 -30.13 9.29
CA ARG A 82 10.17 -31.52 9.28
C ARG A 82 10.80 -32.37 8.17
N ASP A 83 11.84 -31.88 7.49
CA ASP A 83 12.42 -32.47 6.29
C ASP A 83 11.38 -32.70 5.16
N GLU A 84 10.30 -31.90 5.15
CA GLU A 84 9.32 -31.91 4.06
C GLU A 84 9.77 -30.95 2.96
N PRO A 85 9.86 -31.40 1.69
CA PRO A 85 10.21 -30.50 0.60
C PRO A 85 9.09 -29.47 0.34
N LEU A 86 9.49 -28.27 -0.05
CA LEU A 86 8.57 -27.29 -0.64
C LEU A 86 8.31 -27.67 -2.09
N ASP A 87 7.04 -27.79 -2.47
CA ASP A 87 6.69 -27.90 -3.88
C ASP A 87 6.90 -26.57 -4.62
N TRP A 88 6.74 -26.59 -5.94
CA TRP A 88 6.97 -25.40 -6.76
C TRP A 88 6.05 -24.22 -6.40
N ASN A 89 4.79 -24.49 -6.03
CA ASN A 89 3.84 -23.45 -5.68
C ASN A 89 4.19 -22.80 -4.35
N ASP A 90 4.56 -23.61 -3.35
CA ASP A 90 5.02 -23.13 -2.06
C ASP A 90 6.34 -22.35 -2.18
N TYR A 91 7.26 -22.83 -3.00
CA TYR A 91 8.51 -22.13 -3.30
C TYR A 91 8.23 -20.75 -3.94
N CYS A 92 7.40 -20.69 -4.98
CA CYS A 92 7.01 -19.41 -5.60
C CYS A 92 6.31 -18.47 -4.60
N ARG A 93 5.50 -19.01 -3.68
CA ARG A 93 4.83 -18.19 -2.66
C ARG A 93 5.80 -17.63 -1.63
N LEU A 94 6.83 -18.41 -1.26
CA LEU A 94 7.91 -17.99 -0.38
C LEU A 94 8.77 -16.88 -1.01
N VAL A 95 9.14 -17.03 -2.29
CA VAL A 95 9.89 -16.00 -3.03
C VAL A 95 9.11 -14.68 -3.05
N LYS A 96 7.80 -14.71 -3.34
CA LYS A 96 6.96 -13.51 -3.29
C LYS A 96 6.84 -12.92 -1.88
N ALA A 97 6.86 -13.76 -0.85
CA ALA A 97 6.82 -13.29 0.54
C ALA A 97 8.10 -12.53 0.90
N GLU A 98 9.26 -13.05 0.50
CA GLU A 98 10.56 -12.43 0.72
C GLU A 98 10.63 -11.04 0.07
N GLU A 99 10.24 -10.92 -1.20
CA GLU A 99 10.19 -9.65 -1.93
C GLU A 99 9.30 -8.61 -1.21
N ARG A 100 8.08 -9.02 -0.83
CA ARG A 100 7.11 -8.14 -0.16
C ARG A 100 7.56 -7.71 1.23
N ILE A 101 8.24 -8.58 1.97
CA ILE A 101 8.86 -8.24 3.26
C ILE A 101 9.96 -7.20 3.04
N GLY A 102 10.77 -7.35 2.00
CA GLY A 102 11.78 -6.36 1.60
C GLY A 102 11.16 -4.97 1.39
N ASN A 103 10.15 -4.89 0.53
CA ASN A 103 9.44 -3.63 0.24
C ASN A 103 8.79 -3.00 1.49
N ALA A 104 8.16 -3.84 2.34
CA ALA A 104 7.55 -3.36 3.57
C ALA A 104 8.60 -2.84 4.57
N ARG A 105 9.77 -3.47 4.64
CA ARG A 105 10.88 -3.02 5.49
C ARG A 105 11.43 -1.66 5.04
N GLU A 106 11.59 -1.44 3.75
CA GLU A 106 12.04 -0.15 3.20
C GLU A 106 11.06 0.97 3.57
N ALA A 107 9.76 0.74 3.40
CA ALA A 107 8.72 1.71 3.78
C ALA A 107 8.77 2.09 5.27
N LEU A 108 9.22 1.19 6.16
CA LEU A 108 9.42 1.48 7.58
C LEU A 108 10.73 2.23 7.87
N VAL A 109 11.78 2.01 7.08
CA VAL A 109 13.12 2.59 7.31
C VAL A 109 13.32 3.93 6.61
N GLU A 110 12.91 4.10 5.35
CA GLU A 110 13.00 5.37 4.62
C GLU A 110 12.24 6.48 5.33
N VAL A 111 11.10 6.14 5.93
CA VAL A 111 10.29 7.07 6.71
C VAL A 111 10.99 7.53 8.02
N ARG A 112 11.98 6.77 8.49
CA ARG A 112 12.72 7.03 9.73
C ARG A 112 13.92 7.97 9.52
N ARG A 113 14.41 8.14 8.29
CA ARG A 113 15.42 9.14 7.92
C ARG A 113 14.79 10.51 7.67
#